data_AF-A0A3B8MQL0-F1
#
_entry.id   AF-A0A3B8MQL0-F1
#
_cell.length_a   1.000
_cell.length_b   1.000
_cell.length_c   1.000
_cell.angle_alpha   90.00
_cell.angle_beta   90.00
_cell.angle_gamma   90.00
#
_symmetry.space_group_name_H-M   'P 1'
#
loop_
_entity.id
_entity.type
_entity.pdbx_description
1 polymer ?
#
loop_
_entity_poly.entity_id
_entity_poly.type
_entity_poly.pdbx_seq_one_letter_code
_entity_poly.pdbx_strand_id
1 'polypeptide(L)'
;MSKSKGNLVYFSQELDAYGVDAVRLTMAFAGPPEDDIDWRDVSPVGSQKFLARAWRLSGEVESKPGIEFGAGDAPLRRHTHRFLADVPPLIESFKFNVAVARIM
;
A
#
# COMPACT_ATOMS: atom_id res chain seq x y z
N MET A 1 11.46 2.91 19.77
CA MET A 1 10.55 2.67 20.93
C MET A 1 11.25 1.86 22.01
N SER A 2 11.07 2.13 23.31
CA SER A 2 11.63 1.32 24.40
C SER A 2 10.71 1.21 25.62
N LYS A 3 10.79 0.08 26.33
CA LYS A 3 10.08 -0.14 27.61
C LYS A 3 10.44 0.94 28.65
N SER A 4 11.72 1.28 28.76
CA SER A 4 12.22 2.26 29.73
C SER A 4 11.72 3.69 29.49
N LYS A 5 11.38 4.05 28.25
CA LYS A 5 10.85 5.37 27.89
C LYS A 5 9.32 5.44 27.94
N GLY A 6 8.64 4.33 28.23
CA GLY A 6 7.18 4.27 28.30
C GLY A 6 6.47 4.56 26.95
N ASN A 7 7.20 4.53 25.82
CA ASN A 7 6.69 4.87 24.51
C ASN A 7 6.49 3.64 23.60
N LEU A 8 6.07 2.53 24.19
CA LEU A 8 5.75 1.32 23.44
C LEU A 8 4.41 1.49 22.73
N VAL A 9 4.38 1.10 21.46
CA VAL A 9 3.14 0.79 20.75
C VAL A 9 3.00 -0.73 20.68
N TYR A 10 1.85 -1.24 21.08
CA TYR A 10 1.59 -2.68 21.07
C TYR A 10 1.05 -3.11 19.71
N PHE A 11 1.80 -3.98 19.04
CA PHE A 11 1.44 -4.49 17.72
C PHE A 11 0.05 -5.14 17.68
N SER A 12 -0.34 -5.90 18.72
CA SER A 12 -1.68 -6.51 18.78
C SER A 12 -2.80 -5.48 18.76
N GLN A 13 -2.64 -4.34 19.45
CA GLN A 13 -3.65 -3.28 19.47
C GLN A 13 -3.79 -2.62 18.09
N GLU A 14 -2.69 -2.44 17.37
CA GLU A 14 -2.70 -1.92 16.00
C GLU A 14 -3.40 -2.90 15.04
N LEU A 15 -3.17 -4.21 15.20
CA LEU A 15 -3.86 -5.23 14.41
C LEU A 15 -5.36 -5.26 14.69
N ASP A 16 -5.77 -5.22 15.95
CA ASP A 16 -7.18 -5.23 16.36
C ASP A 16 -7.91 -3.97 15.86
N ALA A 17 -7.24 -2.81 15.90
CA ALA A 17 -7.82 -1.54 15.47
C ALA A 17 -7.87 -1.39 13.94
N TYR A 18 -6.82 -1.82 13.24
CA TYR A 18 -6.62 -1.44 11.84
C TYR A 18 -6.64 -2.60 10.84
N GLY A 19 -6.34 -3.82 11.29
CA GLY A 19 -6.12 -4.98 10.45
C GLY A 19 -4.69 -5.06 9.88
N VAL A 20 -4.27 -6.28 9.57
CA VAL A 20 -2.89 -6.60 9.17
C VAL A 20 -2.44 -5.82 7.93
N ASP A 21 -3.28 -5.74 6.90
CA ASP A 21 -2.88 -5.13 5.63
C ASP A 21 -2.72 -3.61 5.75
N ALA A 22 -3.56 -2.94 6.54
CA ALA A 22 -3.42 -1.51 6.79
C ALA A 22 -2.13 -1.19 7.53
N VAL A 23 -1.77 -1.99 8.56
CA VAL A 23 -0.52 -1.82 9.30
C VAL A 23 0.69 -2.07 8.38
N ARG A 24 0.69 -3.16 7.61
CA ARG A 24 1.80 -3.48 6.67
C ARG A 24 1.95 -2.41 5.59
N LEU A 25 0.84 -1.93 5.04
CA LEU A 25 0.88 -0.87 4.04
C LEU A 25 1.44 0.43 4.63
N THR A 26 1.04 0.80 5.84
CA THR A 26 1.60 1.97 6.54
C THR A 26 3.09 1.83 6.75
N MET A 27 3.58 0.67 7.19
CA MET A 27 5.02 0.43 7.34
C MET A 27 5.76 0.57 6.01
N ALA A 28 5.24 -0.03 4.94
CA ALA A 28 5.84 0.03 3.61
C ALA A 28 5.81 1.45 3.00
N PHE A 29 4.86 2.29 3.41
CA PHE A 29 4.63 3.62 2.85
C PHE A 29 5.27 4.75 3.65
N ALA A 30 5.52 4.54 4.95
CA ALA A 30 6.00 5.58 5.86
C ALA A 30 7.37 6.15 5.45
N GLY A 31 8.20 5.38 4.75
CA GLY A 31 9.48 5.85 4.24
C GLY A 31 10.33 4.71 3.67
N PRO A 32 11.56 5.02 3.22
CA PRO A 32 12.59 4.03 2.95
C PRO A 32 12.83 3.13 4.17
N PRO A 33 13.02 1.80 4.02
CA PRO A 33 13.27 0.89 5.15
C PRO A 33 14.52 1.21 5.96
N GLU A 34 15.48 1.92 5.36
CA GLU A 34 16.71 2.38 6.01
C GLU A 34 16.52 3.55 6.98
N ASP A 35 15.38 4.27 6.89
CA ASP A 35 15.10 5.44 7.73
C ASP A 35 14.50 5.03 9.09
N ASP A 36 14.85 5.78 10.14
CA ASP A 36 14.25 5.59 11.47
C ASP A 36 12.89 6.31 11.52
N ILE A 37 11.83 5.54 11.74
CA ILE A 37 10.45 6.01 11.75
C ILE A 37 9.85 5.77 13.14
N ASP A 38 9.41 6.84 13.79
CA ASP A 38 8.63 6.72 15.03
C ASP A 38 7.19 6.36 14.67
N TRP A 39 6.73 5.20 15.14
CA TRP A 39 5.37 4.74 14.87
C TRP A 39 4.29 5.71 15.36
N ARG A 40 4.61 6.56 16.36
CA ARG A 40 3.67 7.55 16.88
C ARG A 40 3.37 8.69 15.90
N ASP A 41 4.25 8.89 14.93
CA ASP A 41 4.13 9.95 13.92
C ASP A 41 3.43 9.44 12.64
N VAL A 42 3.08 8.16 12.58
CA VAL A 42 2.36 7.54 11.46
C VAL A 42 0.96 7.10 11.88
N SER A 43 0.03 7.12 10.92
CA SER A 43 -1.37 6.70 11.16
C SER A 43 -1.81 5.66 10.13
N PRO A 44 -2.27 4.47 10.57
CA PRO A 44 -2.84 3.47 9.68
C PRO A 44 -4.17 3.83 9.01
N VAL A 45 -4.82 4.91 9.45
CA VAL A 45 -6.12 5.35 8.92
C VAL A 45 -6.06 5.66 7.42
N GLY A 46 -4.96 6.24 6.93
CA GLY A 46 -4.76 6.52 5.51
C GLY A 46 -4.74 5.22 4.68
N SER A 47 -3.96 4.24 5.14
CA SER A 47 -3.85 2.91 4.53
C SER A 47 -5.19 2.18 4.54
N GLN A 48 -5.95 2.23 5.64
CA GLN A 48 -7.30 1.65 5.69
C GLN A 48 -8.23 2.27 4.64
N LYS A 49 -8.26 3.60 4.52
CA LYS A 49 -9.12 4.28 3.53
C LYS A 49 -8.74 3.92 2.11
N PHE A 50 -7.43 3.84 1.83
CA PHE A 50 -6.93 3.42 0.53
C PHE A 50 -7.36 1.98 0.20
N LEU A 51 -7.16 1.03 1.12
CA LEU A 51 -7.54 -0.37 0.94
C LEU A 51 -9.07 -0.52 0.80
N ALA A 52 -9.86 0.22 1.58
CA ALA A 52 -11.32 0.22 1.47
C ALA A 52 -11.78 0.76 0.10
N ARG A 53 -11.11 1.78 -0.45
CA ARG A 53 -11.36 2.27 -1.81
C ARG A 53 -11.02 1.21 -2.86
N ALA A 54 -9.87 0.55 -2.74
CA ALA A 54 -9.49 -0.53 -3.65
C ALA A 54 -10.48 -1.70 -3.61
N TRP A 55 -10.93 -2.09 -2.42
CA TRP A 55 -11.95 -3.12 -2.22
C TRP A 55 -13.31 -2.75 -2.83
N ARG A 56 -13.74 -1.49 -2.67
CA ARG A 56 -14.98 -1.03 -3.33
C ARG A 56 -14.84 -1.09 -4.86
N LEU A 57 -13.74 -0.58 -5.39
CA LEU A 57 -13.49 -0.56 -6.83
C LEU A 57 -13.41 -1.96 -7.43
N SER A 58 -12.88 -2.96 -6.72
CA SER A 58 -12.85 -4.34 -7.23
C SER A 58 -14.25 -4.93 -7.40
N GLY A 59 -15.23 -4.50 -6.59
CA GLY A 59 -16.64 -4.88 -6.73
C GLY A 59 -17.36 -4.17 -7.88
N GLU A 60 -16.78 -3.11 -8.46
CA GLU A 60 -17.33 -2.38 -9.61
C GLU A 60 -16.83 -2.94 -10.95
N VAL A 61 -15.91 -3.92 -10.92
CA VAL A 61 -15.43 -4.60 -12.13
C VAL A 61 -16.46 -5.66 -12.56
N GLU A 62 -17.24 -5.32 -13.58
CA GLU A 62 -18.28 -6.22 -14.12
C GLU A 62 -17.74 -7.24 -15.13
N SER A 63 -16.53 -7.02 -15.65
CA SER A 63 -15.94 -7.91 -16.64
C SER A 63 -15.56 -9.26 -16.03
N LYS A 64 -15.75 -10.33 -16.80
CA LYS A 64 -15.29 -11.67 -16.39
C LYS A 64 -13.75 -11.73 -16.41
N PRO A 65 -13.13 -12.56 -15.57
CA PRO A 65 -11.71 -12.87 -15.70
C PRO A 65 -11.39 -13.41 -17.10
N GLY A 66 -10.24 -13.00 -17.65
CA GLY A 66 -9.75 -13.49 -18.95
C GLY A 66 -10.39 -12.85 -20.19
N ILE A 67 -11.15 -11.76 -20.05
CA ILE A 67 -11.59 -11.02 -21.24
C ILE A 67 -10.41 -10.41 -21.99
N GLU A 68 -10.56 -10.30 -23.31
CA GLU A 68 -9.62 -9.57 -24.16
C GLU A 68 -9.62 -8.09 -23.79
N PHE A 69 -8.59 -7.66 -23.06
CA PHE A 69 -8.46 -6.27 -22.62
C PHE A 69 -7.89 -5.36 -23.72
N GLY A 70 -7.35 -5.92 -24.81
CA GLY A 70 -6.67 -5.17 -25.88
C GLY A 70 -7.52 -4.09 -26.55
N ALA A 71 -8.84 -4.27 -26.59
CA ALA A 71 -9.80 -3.29 -27.13
C ALA A 71 -10.33 -2.29 -26.08
N GLY A 72 -9.92 -2.41 -24.81
CA GLY A 72 -10.31 -1.50 -23.73
C GLY A 72 -9.61 -0.14 -23.80
N ASP A 73 -9.81 0.67 -22.75
CA ASP A 73 -9.27 2.03 -22.68
C ASP A 73 -7.74 2.07 -22.83
N ALA A 74 -7.27 2.68 -23.93
CA ALA A 74 -5.85 2.70 -24.28
C ALA A 74 -4.99 3.54 -23.31
N PRO A 75 -5.43 4.71 -22.84
CA PRO A 75 -4.75 5.44 -21.77
C PRO A 75 -4.57 4.62 -20.48
N LEU A 76 -5.63 4.00 -19.98
CA LEU A 76 -5.58 3.17 -18.78
C LEU A 76 -4.60 2.01 -18.95
N ARG A 77 -4.70 1.28 -20.07
CA ARG A 77 -3.76 0.19 -20.38
C ARG A 77 -2.32 0.67 -20.41
N ARG A 78 -2.05 1.80 -21.05
CA ARG A 78 -0.70 2.38 -21.09
C ARG A 78 -0.19 2.68 -19.67
N HIS A 79 -1.06 3.22 -18.82
CA HIS A 79 -0.73 3.48 -17.42
C HIS A 79 -0.44 2.17 -16.66
N THR A 80 -1.28 1.14 -16.80
CA THR A 80 -1.08 -0.19 -16.19
C THR A 80 0.24 -0.82 -16.64
N HIS A 81 0.55 -0.84 -17.93
CA HIS A 81 1.79 -1.41 -18.44
C HIS A 81 3.03 -0.63 -17.97
N ARG A 82 2.95 0.70 -17.90
CA ARG A 82 4.02 1.52 -17.34
C ARG A 82 4.24 1.18 -15.87
N PHE A 83 3.18 1.09 -15.09
CA PHE A 83 3.24 0.68 -13.70
C PHE A 83 3.91 -0.68 -13.54
N LEU A 84 3.50 -1.69 -14.33
CA LEU A 84 4.09 -3.04 -14.31
C LEU A 84 5.58 -3.07 -14.72
N ALA A 85 6.02 -2.15 -15.58
CA ALA A 85 7.43 -2.03 -15.96
C ALA A 85 8.27 -1.30 -14.90
N ASP A 86 7.72 -0.26 -14.28
CA ASP A 86 8.45 0.63 -13.38
C ASP A 86 8.58 0.07 -11.96
N VAL A 87 7.64 -0.76 -11.51
CA VAL A 87 7.55 -1.21 -10.11
C VAL A 87 8.54 -2.31 -9.72
N PRO A 88 8.81 -3.35 -10.54
CA PRO A 88 9.75 -4.40 -10.17
C PRO A 88 11.12 -3.89 -9.67
N PRO A 89 11.81 -2.94 -10.35
CA PRO A 89 13.08 -2.43 -9.85
C PRO A 89 12.94 -1.62 -8.55
N LEU A 90 11.78 -1.01 -8.27
CA LEU A 90 11.51 -0.36 -6.99
C LEU A 90 11.40 -1.37 -5.85
N ILE A 91 10.78 -2.52 -6.10
CA ILE A 91 10.68 -3.61 -5.13
C ILE A 91 12.07 -4.19 -4.84
N GLU A 92 12.88 -4.45 -5.87
CA GLU A 92 14.25 -4.96 -5.74
C GLU A 92 15.19 -3.99 -5.00
N SER A 93 14.96 -2.69 -5.15
CA SER A 93 15.73 -1.64 -4.46
C SER A 93 15.11 -1.17 -3.15
N PHE A 94 14.13 -1.92 -2.61
CA PHE A 94 13.44 -1.64 -1.34
C PHE A 94 12.73 -0.27 -1.28
N LYS A 95 12.42 0.34 -2.43
CA LYS A 95 11.66 1.60 -2.54
C LYS A 95 10.15 1.35 -2.53
N PHE A 96 9.67 0.66 -1.48
CA PHE A 96 8.26 0.29 -1.34
C PHE A 96 7.33 1.50 -1.26
N ASN A 97 7.75 2.55 -0.56
CA ASN A 97 6.98 3.78 -0.43
C ASN A 97 6.71 4.43 -1.80
N VAL A 98 7.69 4.39 -2.70
CA VAL A 98 7.54 4.88 -4.08
C VAL A 98 6.62 3.98 -4.89
N ALA A 99 6.72 2.65 -4.71
CA ALA A 99 5.81 1.71 -5.36
C ALA A 99 4.36 1.93 -4.93
N VAL A 100 4.10 2.11 -3.63
CA VAL A 100 2.77 2.43 -3.08
C VAL A 100 2.27 3.78 -3.59
N ALA A 101 3.13 4.81 -3.59
CA ALA A 101 2.78 6.15 -4.12
C ALA A 101 2.35 6.11 -5.59
N ARG A 102 2.88 5.17 -6.39
CA ARG A 102 2.51 4.98 -7.80
C ARG A 102 1.18 4.26 -8.00
N ILE A 103 0.67 3.55 -6.98
CA ILE A 103 -0.65 2.88 -7.01
C ILE A 103 -1.76 3.84 -6.56
N MET A 104 -1.47 4.71 -5.59
CA MET A 104 -2.43 5.64 -4.98
C MET A 104 -2.92 6.73 -5.94
#